data_AF-A0AAD7E8C6-F1
#
_entry.id   AF-A0AAD7E8C6-F1
#
_cell.length_a   1.000
_cell.length_b   1.000
_cell.length_c   1.000
_cell.angle_alpha   90.00
_cell.angle_beta   90.00
_cell.angle_gamma   90.00
#
_symmetry.space_group_name_H-M   'P 1'
#
loop_
_entity.id
_entity.type
_entity.pdbx_description
1 polymer ?
#
loop_
_entity_poly.entity_id
_entity_poly.type
_entity_poly.pdbx_seq_one_letter_code
_entity_poly.pdbx_strand_id
1 'polypeptide(L)'
;MLTWANEHQDEYLNEMLRLEGRGYPAIYLTCGGCGRADPTFRCEHQTCYGPSLFCQPCIVQRHAVLPTHWIQQWDGKYFVRQSLKDLGLVIQLGHPAGTSCPNSTKVHKDFVLIDVTGIHDIALNYCLCDSNIKERQQLMRVCWWPATVRTLQTCATFAVVRLFQTLNCLGKVSAHNFLKSLELLTNNDGLVPVPDRRRAFHHIVCQYRITLMMKHAGRGHDPSGVHGTAQGELALWCHACPQAGINLPDGWDNINWDAMPEDLRCVSFFFRGGEGLQFWSLLQASRYKYFFSSHRIAIFGSL
;
A
#
# COMPACT_ATOMS: atom_id res chain seq x y z
N MET A 1 -5.92 -32.18 -4.19
CA MET A 1 -6.76 -31.66 -5.29
C MET A 1 -7.82 -32.66 -5.74
N LEU A 2 -7.47 -33.90 -6.11
CA LEU A 2 -8.47 -34.89 -6.57
C LEU A 2 -9.52 -35.26 -5.50
N THR A 3 -9.10 -35.52 -4.26
CA THR A 3 -10.04 -35.78 -3.14
C THR A 3 -10.99 -34.61 -2.90
N TRP A 4 -10.47 -33.37 -2.89
CA TRP A 4 -11.30 -32.17 -2.74
C TRP A 4 -12.33 -32.05 -3.86
N ALA A 5 -11.89 -32.21 -5.12
CA ALA A 5 -12.76 -32.08 -6.28
C ALA A 5 -13.86 -33.17 -6.35
N ASN A 6 -13.55 -34.39 -5.90
CA ASN A 6 -14.47 -35.51 -6.01
C ASN A 6 -15.41 -35.68 -4.81
N GLU A 7 -14.97 -35.30 -3.61
CA GLU A 7 -15.66 -35.66 -2.37
C GLU A 7 -16.15 -34.44 -1.55
N HIS A 8 -15.52 -33.27 -1.69
CA HIS A 8 -15.75 -32.13 -0.79
C HIS A 8 -16.16 -30.83 -1.48
N GLN A 9 -16.28 -30.80 -2.82
CA GLN A 9 -16.57 -29.56 -3.54
C GLN A 9 -17.91 -28.94 -3.12
N ASP A 10 -18.95 -29.77 -2.99
CA ASP A 10 -20.29 -29.31 -2.57
C ASP A 10 -20.30 -28.82 -1.12
N GLU A 11 -19.56 -29.48 -0.23
CA GLU A 11 -19.38 -29.05 1.17
C GLU A 11 -18.78 -27.63 1.22
N TYR A 12 -17.71 -27.38 0.47
CA TYR A 12 -17.02 -26.10 0.45
C TYR A 12 -17.89 -25.02 -0.20
N LEU A 13 -18.59 -25.35 -1.28
CA LEU A 13 -19.53 -24.44 -1.92
C LEU A 13 -20.67 -24.05 -0.96
N ASN A 14 -21.23 -25.01 -0.23
CA ASN A 14 -22.27 -24.75 0.78
C ASN A 14 -21.75 -23.82 1.88
N GLU A 15 -20.53 -24.03 2.37
CA GLU A 15 -19.93 -23.12 3.37
C GLU A 15 -19.64 -21.72 2.81
N MET A 16 -19.25 -21.59 1.54
CA MET A 16 -19.13 -20.29 0.88
C MET A 16 -20.48 -19.59 0.76
N LEU A 17 -21.51 -20.29 0.28
CA LEU A 17 -22.88 -19.76 0.16
C LEU A 17 -23.49 -19.43 1.54
N ARG A 18 -23.13 -20.18 2.59
CA ARG A 18 -23.54 -19.89 3.97
C ARG A 18 -23.06 -18.52 4.41
N LEU A 19 -21.88 -18.09 3.97
CA LEU A 19 -21.34 -16.76 4.26
C LEU A 19 -22.05 -15.64 3.48
N GLU A 20 -22.72 -15.94 2.36
CA GLU A 20 -23.53 -14.96 1.63
C GLU A 20 -24.88 -14.65 2.32
N GLY A 21 -25.37 -15.58 3.15
CA GLY A 21 -26.61 -15.42 3.92
C GLY A 21 -26.39 -14.94 5.37
N ARG A 22 -27.47 -14.84 6.14
CA ARG A 22 -27.44 -14.52 7.59
C ARG A 22 -26.88 -15.66 8.47
N GLY A 23 -26.29 -16.70 7.89
CA GLY A 23 -25.83 -17.88 8.60
C GLY A 23 -26.97 -18.66 9.27
N TYR A 24 -26.71 -19.24 10.44
CA TYR A 24 -27.68 -20.05 11.17
C TYR A 24 -28.63 -19.15 11.98
N PRO A 25 -29.96 -19.12 11.68
CA PRO A 25 -30.88 -18.18 12.32
C PRO A 25 -30.85 -18.27 13.85
N ALA A 26 -30.75 -19.49 14.41
CA ALA A 26 -30.75 -19.68 15.87
C ALA A 26 -29.61 -18.95 16.61
N ILE A 27 -28.51 -18.60 15.94
CA ILE A 27 -27.32 -17.97 16.54
C ILE A 27 -27.32 -16.45 16.30
N TYR A 28 -27.91 -15.96 15.21
CA TYR A 28 -27.75 -14.58 14.75
C TYR A 28 -29.03 -13.72 14.84
N LEU A 29 -30.04 -14.16 15.61
CA LEU A 29 -31.26 -13.39 15.88
C LEU A 29 -31.07 -12.19 16.81
N THR A 30 -29.94 -12.16 17.54
CA THR A 30 -29.64 -11.08 18.49
C THR A 30 -28.29 -10.45 18.18
N CYS A 31 -28.20 -9.15 18.43
CA CYS A 31 -26.99 -8.38 18.24
C CYS A 31 -25.87 -8.90 19.16
N GLY A 32 -24.74 -9.31 18.60
CA GLY A 32 -23.59 -9.83 19.37
C GLY A 32 -22.97 -8.84 20.37
N GLY A 33 -23.30 -7.54 20.28
CA GLY A 33 -22.84 -6.51 21.22
C GLY A 33 -23.81 -6.19 22.37
N CYS A 34 -25.11 -6.11 22.12
CA CYS A 34 -26.10 -5.61 23.10
C CYS A 34 -27.34 -6.50 23.26
N GLY A 35 -27.44 -7.62 22.55
CA GLY A 35 -28.56 -8.56 22.64
C GLY A 35 -29.87 -8.10 21.98
N ARG A 36 -29.92 -6.90 21.36
CA ARG A 36 -31.13 -6.43 20.65
C ARG A 36 -31.51 -7.39 19.52
N ALA A 37 -32.81 -7.59 19.34
CA ALA A 37 -33.35 -8.44 18.29
C ALA A 37 -33.07 -7.88 16.88
N ASP A 38 -33.03 -8.80 15.92
CA ASP A 38 -32.92 -8.57 14.48
C ASP A 38 -31.76 -7.63 14.05
N PRO A 39 -30.51 -7.95 14.40
CA PRO A 39 -29.36 -7.23 13.87
C PRO A 39 -29.21 -7.46 12.36
N THR A 40 -28.86 -6.41 11.63
CA THR A 40 -28.73 -6.43 10.16
C THR A 40 -27.32 -6.14 9.66
N PHE A 41 -26.40 -5.69 10.52
CA PHE A 41 -25.05 -5.31 10.09
C PHE A 41 -24.01 -6.35 10.47
N ARG A 42 -23.05 -6.61 9.60
CA ARG A 42 -21.86 -7.44 9.90
C ARG A 42 -20.60 -6.81 9.33
N CYS A 43 -19.46 -7.20 9.89
CA CYS A 43 -18.16 -6.88 9.31
C CYS A 43 -17.73 -7.99 8.35
N GLU A 44 -17.19 -7.61 7.20
CA GLU A 44 -16.62 -8.55 6.23
C GLU A 44 -15.23 -9.07 6.65
N HIS A 45 -14.58 -8.38 7.60
CA HIS A 45 -13.17 -8.61 7.92
C HIS A 45 -12.99 -9.69 8.99
N GLN A 46 -12.03 -10.58 8.74
CA GLN A 46 -11.70 -11.70 9.63
C GLN A 46 -11.21 -11.24 11.02
N THR A 47 -10.60 -10.05 11.08
CA THR A 47 -10.17 -9.39 12.33
C THR A 47 -11.33 -9.12 13.28
N CYS A 48 -12.59 -9.11 12.82
CA CYS A 48 -13.77 -8.97 13.68
C CYS A 48 -14.35 -10.30 14.19
N TYR A 49 -13.72 -11.43 13.87
CA TYR A 49 -14.07 -12.80 14.28
C TYR A 49 -15.51 -13.24 13.90
N GLY A 50 -15.64 -13.77 12.67
CA GLY A 50 -16.82 -14.48 12.17
C GLY A 50 -18.02 -13.58 11.78
N PRO A 51 -19.04 -14.17 11.12
CA PRO A 51 -20.18 -13.44 10.54
C PRO A 51 -21.26 -13.09 11.58
N SER A 52 -20.85 -12.61 12.77
CA SER A 52 -21.80 -12.16 13.79
C SER A 52 -22.54 -10.90 13.33
N LEU A 53 -23.84 -10.86 13.57
CA LEU A 53 -24.67 -9.71 13.26
C LEU A 53 -24.74 -8.75 14.45
N PHE A 54 -24.75 -7.46 14.15
CA PHE A 54 -24.80 -6.34 15.08
C PHE A 54 -25.87 -5.33 14.66
N CYS A 55 -26.37 -4.57 15.63
CA CYS A 55 -27.10 -3.35 15.35
C CYS A 55 -26.13 -2.21 14.97
N GLN A 56 -26.63 -1.16 14.33
CA GLN A 56 -25.81 -0.03 13.87
C GLN A 56 -24.94 0.61 14.98
N PRO A 57 -25.46 0.91 16.19
CA PRO A 57 -24.63 1.48 17.25
C PRO A 57 -23.47 0.57 17.67
N CYS A 58 -23.74 -0.73 17.86
CA CYS A 58 -22.70 -1.67 18.27
C CYS A 58 -21.63 -1.86 17.21
N ILE A 59 -22.02 -1.89 15.93
CA ILE A 59 -21.03 -2.07 14.86
C ILE A 59 -20.16 -0.82 14.72
N VAL A 60 -20.73 0.39 14.78
CA VAL A 60 -19.95 1.64 14.75
C VAL A 60 -19.01 1.72 15.94
N GLN A 61 -19.48 1.40 17.15
CA GLN A 61 -18.65 1.41 18.35
C GLN A 61 -17.48 0.41 18.26
N ARG A 62 -17.74 -0.82 17.78
CA ARG A 62 -16.71 -1.85 17.60
C ARG A 62 -15.63 -1.42 16.61
N HIS A 63 -15.99 -0.65 15.59
CA HIS A 63 -15.08 -0.19 14.53
C HIS A 63 -14.44 1.17 14.81
N ALA A 64 -14.63 1.75 16.01
CA ALA A 64 -13.96 3.00 16.40
C ALA A 64 -12.42 2.90 16.34
N VAL A 65 -11.88 1.70 16.55
CA VAL A 65 -10.43 1.37 16.45
C VAL A 65 -10.03 0.73 15.13
N LEU A 66 -10.99 0.36 14.28
CA LEU A 66 -10.79 -0.38 13.03
C LEU A 66 -11.56 0.31 11.89
N PRO A 67 -11.22 1.57 11.55
CA PRO A 67 -12.04 2.40 10.67
C PRO A 67 -11.96 2.03 9.18
N THR A 68 -11.07 1.11 8.79
CA THR A 68 -10.87 0.69 7.39
C THR A 68 -11.50 -0.67 7.10
N HIS A 69 -12.39 -1.15 7.96
CA HIS A 69 -13.18 -2.35 7.68
C HIS A 69 -14.41 -2.01 6.84
N TRP A 70 -14.73 -2.91 5.91
CA TRP A 70 -15.99 -2.92 5.16
C TRP A 70 -17.11 -3.56 5.99
N ILE A 71 -18.24 -2.87 6.00
CA ILE A 71 -19.47 -3.31 6.64
C ILE A 71 -20.45 -3.75 5.57
N GLN A 72 -21.29 -4.72 5.92
CA GLN A 72 -22.40 -5.16 5.09
C GLN A 72 -23.70 -5.05 5.89
N GLN A 73 -24.77 -4.63 5.23
CA GLN A 73 -26.13 -4.56 5.76
C GLN A 73 -27.02 -5.56 5.02
N TRP A 74 -27.80 -6.33 5.77
CA TRP A 74 -28.85 -7.18 5.22
C TRP A 74 -30.02 -6.31 4.74
N ASP A 75 -30.37 -6.39 3.46
CA ASP A 75 -31.50 -5.66 2.86
C ASP A 75 -32.82 -6.44 2.86
N GLY A 76 -32.78 -7.68 3.36
CA GLY A 76 -33.88 -8.65 3.32
C GLY A 76 -33.62 -9.83 2.38
N LYS A 77 -32.73 -9.67 1.40
CA LYS A 77 -32.40 -10.67 0.38
C LYS A 77 -30.92 -11.01 0.35
N TYR A 78 -30.04 -10.01 0.41
CA TYR A 78 -28.60 -10.17 0.35
C TYR A 78 -27.90 -9.09 1.18
N PHE A 79 -26.58 -9.22 1.31
CA PHE A 79 -25.75 -8.24 1.99
C PHE A 79 -25.29 -7.16 1.02
N VAL A 80 -25.61 -5.91 1.34
CA VAL A 80 -25.16 -4.73 0.61
C VAL A 80 -24.01 -4.08 1.38
N ARG A 81 -22.92 -3.76 0.68
CA ARG A 81 -21.77 -3.08 1.28
C ARG A 81 -22.14 -1.66 1.71
N GLN A 82 -21.70 -1.29 2.91
CA GLN A 82 -21.90 0.03 3.53
C GLN A 82 -20.55 0.56 4.03
N SER A 83 -20.34 1.87 3.94
CA SER A 83 -19.17 2.50 4.55
C SER A 83 -19.44 2.81 6.03
N LEU A 84 -18.41 2.79 6.86
CA LEU A 84 -18.54 3.20 8.26
C LEU A 84 -18.93 4.69 8.39
N LYS A 85 -18.53 5.52 7.42
CA LYS A 85 -18.92 6.93 7.33
C LYS A 85 -20.43 7.08 7.19
N ASP A 86 -21.06 6.30 6.29
CA ASP A 86 -22.52 6.35 6.07
C ASP A 86 -23.30 5.88 7.29
N LEU A 87 -22.72 4.97 8.07
CA LEU A 87 -23.27 4.52 9.36
C LEU A 87 -23.06 5.53 10.50
N GLY A 88 -22.32 6.61 10.26
CA GLY A 88 -22.11 7.71 11.21
C GLY A 88 -20.79 7.66 11.98
N LEU A 89 -19.83 6.81 11.61
CA LEU A 89 -18.50 6.81 12.23
C LEU A 89 -17.75 8.09 11.85
N VAL A 90 -17.30 8.82 12.87
CA VAL A 90 -16.40 9.97 12.73
C VAL A 90 -15.14 9.70 13.54
N ILE A 91 -13.99 9.77 12.88
CA ILE A 91 -12.70 9.47 13.48
C ILE A 91 -12.13 10.73 14.12
N GLN A 92 -11.96 10.72 15.44
CA GLN A 92 -11.31 11.82 16.15
C GLN A 92 -9.80 11.62 16.15
N LEU A 93 -9.06 12.51 15.49
CA LEU A 93 -7.60 12.53 15.55
C LEU A 93 -7.11 13.26 16.81
N GLY A 94 -5.87 12.97 17.21
CA GLY A 94 -5.21 13.61 18.35
C GLY A 94 -5.61 13.10 19.73
N HIS A 95 -6.53 12.15 19.81
CA HIS A 95 -6.98 11.50 21.05
C HIS A 95 -7.07 9.97 20.88
N PRO A 96 -7.18 9.19 21.97
CA PRO A 96 -7.44 7.76 21.87
C PRO A 96 -8.70 7.47 21.04
N ALA A 97 -8.66 6.36 20.29
CA ALA A 97 -9.75 5.95 19.44
C ALA A 97 -11.08 5.82 20.21
N GLY A 98 -12.18 6.27 19.59
CA GLY A 98 -13.51 6.27 20.18
C GLY A 98 -13.84 7.43 21.11
N THR A 99 -12.89 8.33 21.38
CA THR A 99 -13.15 9.55 22.18
C THR A 99 -13.57 10.72 21.29
N SER A 100 -14.30 11.68 21.86
CA SER A 100 -14.64 12.94 21.19
C SER A 100 -13.82 14.10 21.77
N CYS A 101 -13.49 15.07 20.92
CA CYS A 101 -12.78 16.28 21.33
C CYS A 101 -13.72 17.50 21.27
N PRO A 102 -13.94 18.21 22.39
CA PRO A 102 -14.74 19.44 22.41
C PRO A 102 -14.14 20.55 21.53
N ASN A 103 -12.81 20.59 21.42
CA ASN A 103 -12.09 21.57 20.61
C ASN A 103 -11.56 20.91 19.32
N SER A 104 -12.48 20.64 18.39
CA SER A 104 -12.18 19.97 17.14
C SER A 104 -12.69 20.72 15.91
N THR A 105 -12.04 20.46 14.77
CA THR A 105 -12.46 20.98 13.46
C THR A 105 -12.78 19.82 12.53
N LYS A 106 -13.93 19.89 11.86
CA LYS A 106 -14.37 18.89 10.88
C LYS A 106 -13.53 19.01 9.61
N VAL A 107 -13.14 17.86 9.06
CA VAL A 107 -12.46 17.81 7.77
C VAL A 107 -13.46 17.92 6.62
N HIS A 108 -12.94 18.27 5.44
CA HIS A 108 -13.69 18.24 4.18
C HIS A 108 -14.47 16.94 4.04
N LYS A 109 -15.68 17.04 3.48
CA LYS A 109 -16.62 15.92 3.37
C LYS A 109 -16.09 14.73 2.57
N ASP A 110 -15.11 14.92 1.69
CA ASP A 110 -14.68 13.91 0.70
C ASP A 110 -13.27 13.40 1.00
N PHE A 111 -13.00 13.04 2.26
CA PHE A 111 -11.70 12.53 2.67
C PHE A 111 -11.55 11.05 2.31
N VAL A 112 -10.53 10.74 1.51
CA VAL A 112 -10.25 9.38 1.03
C VAL A 112 -9.03 8.80 1.73
N LEU A 113 -9.18 7.59 2.25
CA LEU A 113 -8.10 6.80 2.83
C LEU A 113 -7.87 5.54 2.01
N ILE A 114 -6.66 5.38 1.50
CA ILE A 114 -6.20 4.17 0.81
C ILE A 114 -5.64 3.21 1.85
N ASP A 115 -6.21 2.01 1.95
CA ASP A 115 -5.79 0.96 2.86
C ASP A 115 -5.59 -0.38 2.12
N VAL A 116 -5.01 -1.37 2.80
CA VAL A 116 -4.85 -2.73 2.27
C VAL A 116 -6.19 -3.41 1.96
N THR A 117 -7.26 -2.98 2.62
CA THR A 117 -8.62 -3.50 2.45
C THR A 117 -9.40 -2.81 1.32
N GLY A 118 -8.87 -1.73 0.75
CA GLY A 118 -9.53 -0.95 -0.30
C GLY A 118 -9.38 0.56 -0.11
N ILE A 119 -10.23 1.31 -0.81
CA ILE A 119 -10.27 2.77 -0.82
C ILE A 119 -11.52 3.21 -0.07
N HIS A 120 -11.32 3.88 1.05
CA HIS A 120 -12.37 4.24 1.99
C HIS A 120 -12.69 5.72 1.90
N ASP A 121 -13.98 6.05 1.88
CA ASP A 121 -14.45 7.39 2.17
C ASP A 121 -14.72 7.48 3.69
N ILE A 122 -14.04 8.39 4.38
CA ILE A 122 -14.08 8.49 5.84
C ILE A 122 -14.42 9.91 6.31
N ALA A 123 -15.12 10.00 7.43
CA ALA A 123 -15.30 11.26 8.15
C ALA A 123 -14.31 11.32 9.32
N LEU A 124 -13.64 12.46 9.48
CA LEU A 124 -12.70 12.65 10.57
C LEU A 124 -12.65 14.10 11.05
N ASN A 125 -12.16 14.28 12.28
CA ASN A 125 -11.99 15.57 12.93
C ASN A 125 -10.52 15.75 13.36
N TYR A 126 -9.97 16.93 13.10
CA TYR A 126 -8.69 17.34 13.69
C TYR A 126 -8.91 17.85 15.11
N CYS A 127 -7.97 17.53 16.01
CA CYS A 127 -7.92 18.09 17.36
C CYS A 127 -7.19 19.42 17.36
N LEU A 128 -7.69 20.39 18.13
CA LEU A 128 -7.09 21.72 18.31
C LEU A 128 -6.57 21.96 19.75
N CYS A 129 -6.54 20.92 20.60
CA CYS A 129 -6.06 21.04 21.99
C CYS A 129 -4.58 21.43 22.11
N ASP A 130 -3.74 21.02 21.15
CA ASP A 130 -2.33 21.41 21.08
C ASP A 130 -2.04 22.07 19.73
N SER A 131 -1.87 23.39 19.76
CA SER A 131 -1.62 24.23 18.57
C SER A 131 -0.25 23.98 17.90
N ASN A 132 0.67 23.31 18.59
CA ASN A 132 1.97 22.93 18.02
C ASN A 132 1.83 21.77 17.04
N ILE A 133 0.83 20.91 17.21
CA ILE A 133 0.62 19.73 16.36
C ILE A 133 -0.24 20.11 15.17
N LYS A 134 0.38 20.14 13.98
CA LYS A 134 -0.32 20.40 12.73
C LYS A 134 -1.11 19.17 12.28
N GLU A 135 -2.16 19.40 11.50
CA GLU A 135 -3.07 18.38 10.95
C GLU A 135 -2.33 17.18 10.32
N ARG A 136 -1.33 17.44 9.48
CA ARG A 136 -0.47 16.41 8.86
C ARG A 136 0.25 15.53 9.87
N GLN A 137 0.66 16.08 11.02
CA GLN A 137 1.32 15.31 12.08
C GLN A 137 0.31 14.43 12.82
N GLN A 138 -0.94 14.88 12.98
CA GLN A 138 -2.00 14.06 13.57
C GLN A 138 -2.28 12.81 12.70
N LEU A 139 -2.36 12.99 11.38
CA LEU A 139 -2.50 11.88 10.41
C LEU A 139 -1.32 10.90 10.51
N MET A 140 -0.08 11.43 10.51
CA MET A 140 1.11 10.60 10.61
C MET A 140 1.21 9.84 11.94
N ARG A 141 0.72 10.42 13.05
CA ARG A 141 0.67 9.77 14.36
C ARG A 141 -0.32 8.61 14.43
N VAL A 142 -1.36 8.61 13.59
CA VAL A 142 -2.25 7.46 13.39
C VAL A 142 -1.81 6.56 12.23
N CYS A 143 -0.54 6.67 11.82
CA CYS A 143 0.09 5.87 10.76
C CYS A 143 -0.56 6.07 9.38
N TRP A 144 -1.06 7.27 9.08
CA TRP A 144 -1.59 7.64 7.77
C TRP A 144 -0.70 8.69 7.10
N TRP A 145 -0.24 8.37 5.90
CA TRP A 145 0.62 9.22 5.11
C TRP A 145 -0.21 10.14 4.20
N PRO A 146 -0.13 11.47 4.35
CA PRO A 146 -0.86 12.40 3.51
C PRO A 146 -0.24 12.56 2.12
N ALA A 147 -1.07 12.63 1.07
CA ALA A 147 -0.58 12.81 -0.31
C ALA A 147 -0.02 14.22 -0.57
N THR A 148 -0.65 15.24 0.01
CA THR A 148 -0.22 16.64 -0.14
C THR A 148 -0.13 17.32 1.21
N VAL A 149 0.62 18.41 1.29
CA VAL A 149 0.83 19.16 2.54
C VAL A 149 -0.25 20.24 2.73
N ARG A 150 -0.88 20.71 1.64
CA ARG A 150 -1.84 21.83 1.65
C ARG A 150 -3.29 21.38 1.68
N THR A 151 -3.63 20.33 0.92
CA THR A 151 -4.98 19.78 0.83
C THR A 151 -4.98 18.33 1.32
N LEU A 152 -5.23 18.18 2.62
CA LEU A 152 -5.26 16.89 3.31
C LEU A 152 -6.59 16.18 3.04
N GLN A 153 -6.82 15.76 1.80
CA GLN A 153 -8.04 15.04 1.37
C GLN A 153 -7.77 13.58 0.99
N THR A 154 -6.51 13.21 0.76
CA THR A 154 -6.15 11.82 0.43
C THR A 154 -4.95 11.39 1.24
N CYS A 155 -5.12 10.28 1.95
CA CYS A 155 -4.06 9.63 2.70
C CYS A 155 -3.96 8.16 2.29
N ALA A 156 -2.84 7.53 2.62
CA ALA A 156 -2.69 6.09 2.58
C ALA A 156 -2.19 5.59 3.94
N THR A 157 -2.67 4.44 4.38
CA THR A 157 -2.13 3.81 5.59
C THR A 157 -0.67 3.40 5.37
N PHE A 158 0.14 3.41 6.43
CA PHE A 158 1.51 2.90 6.33
C PHE A 158 1.53 1.43 5.91
N ALA A 159 0.50 0.66 6.29
CA ALA A 159 0.34 -0.73 5.89
C ALA A 159 0.28 -0.88 4.36
N VAL A 160 -0.57 -0.11 3.67
CA VAL A 160 -0.69 -0.20 2.21
C VAL A 160 0.55 0.28 1.48
N VAL A 161 1.22 1.32 1.99
CA VAL A 161 2.47 1.83 1.40
C VAL A 161 3.60 0.80 1.53
N ARG A 162 3.71 0.13 2.69
CA ARG A 162 4.68 -0.96 2.89
C ARG A 162 4.36 -2.17 2.01
N LEU A 163 3.09 -2.56 1.90
CA LEU A 163 2.66 -3.64 1.03
C LEU A 163 3.01 -3.35 -0.43
N PHE A 164 2.69 -2.14 -0.91
CA PHE A 164 3.04 -1.72 -2.25
C PHE A 164 4.55 -1.74 -2.49
N GLN A 165 5.35 -1.22 -1.56
CA GLN A 165 6.81 -1.22 -1.69
C GLN A 165 7.34 -2.65 -1.91
N THR A 166 6.87 -3.60 -1.11
CA THR A 166 7.28 -5.01 -1.22
C THR A 166 6.87 -5.62 -2.57
N LEU A 167 5.61 -5.42 -2.99
CA LEU A 167 5.10 -5.97 -4.26
C LEU A 167 5.72 -5.28 -5.48
N ASN A 168 6.03 -3.99 -5.38
CA ASN A 168 6.72 -3.26 -6.44
C ASN A 168 8.17 -3.75 -6.61
N CYS A 169 8.88 -4.03 -5.51
CA CYS A 169 10.25 -4.54 -5.57
C CYS A 169 10.34 -6.02 -5.97
N LEU A 170 9.53 -6.89 -5.36
CA LEU A 170 9.60 -8.34 -5.58
C LEU A 170 8.79 -8.79 -6.79
N GLY A 171 7.53 -8.35 -6.88
CA GLY A 171 6.59 -8.77 -7.92
C GLY A 171 6.60 -7.90 -9.16
N LYS A 172 7.39 -6.82 -9.19
CA LYS A 172 7.40 -5.80 -10.26
C LYS A 172 6.00 -5.22 -10.54
N VAL A 173 5.14 -5.21 -9.52
CA VAL A 173 3.77 -4.71 -9.65
C VAL A 173 3.82 -3.20 -9.89
N SER A 174 3.20 -2.74 -10.97
CA SER A 174 3.09 -1.31 -11.25
C SER A 174 2.15 -0.63 -10.25
N ALA A 175 2.38 0.66 -9.96
CA ALA A 175 1.46 1.44 -9.12
C ALA A 175 0.02 1.44 -9.66
N HIS A 176 -0.13 1.40 -10.99
CA HIS A 176 -1.43 1.31 -11.64
C HIS A 176 -2.14 -0.01 -11.33
N ASN A 177 -1.49 -1.16 -11.56
CA ASN A 177 -2.10 -2.47 -11.31
C ASN A 177 -2.41 -2.66 -9.82
N PHE A 178 -1.52 -2.18 -8.94
CA PHE A 178 -1.74 -2.24 -7.51
C PHE A 178 -2.97 -1.42 -7.08
N LEU A 179 -3.08 -0.16 -7.49
CA LEU A 179 -4.28 0.64 -7.20
C LEU A 179 -5.53 0.04 -7.83
N LYS A 180 -5.43 -0.50 -9.05
CA LYS A 180 -6.56 -1.15 -9.70
C LYS A 180 -7.05 -2.36 -8.89
N SER A 181 -6.14 -3.12 -8.28
CA SER A 181 -6.54 -4.21 -7.38
C SER A 181 -7.26 -3.68 -6.13
N LEU A 182 -6.84 -2.54 -5.56
CA LEU A 182 -7.56 -1.91 -4.44
C LEU A 182 -8.94 -1.37 -4.87
N GLU A 183 -9.06 -0.80 -6.07
CA GLU A 183 -10.34 -0.38 -6.63
C GLU A 183 -11.30 -1.58 -6.76
N LEU A 184 -10.82 -2.72 -7.29
CA LEU A 184 -11.64 -3.93 -7.42
C LEU A 184 -12.01 -4.55 -6.07
N LEU A 185 -11.11 -4.51 -5.08
CA LEU A 185 -11.45 -4.91 -3.70
C LEU A 185 -12.51 -4.00 -3.08
N THR A 186 -12.47 -2.71 -3.42
CA THR A 186 -13.44 -1.70 -2.96
C THR A 186 -14.79 -1.88 -3.63
N ASN A 187 -14.79 -2.04 -4.95
CA ASN A 187 -15.98 -2.27 -5.74
C ASN A 187 -15.66 -3.06 -7.01
N ASN A 188 -16.02 -4.35 -7.02
CA ASN A 188 -15.74 -5.25 -8.15
C ASN A 188 -16.84 -5.23 -9.23
N ASP A 189 -18.05 -4.76 -8.91
CA ASP A 189 -19.18 -4.77 -9.85
C ASP A 189 -19.11 -3.63 -10.89
N GLY A 190 -18.26 -2.63 -10.67
CA GLY A 190 -18.11 -1.45 -11.53
C GLY A 190 -19.30 -0.48 -11.53
N LEU A 191 -20.30 -0.70 -10.67
CA LEU A 191 -21.52 0.11 -10.58
C LEU A 191 -21.27 1.48 -9.94
N VAL A 192 -20.33 1.55 -9.00
CA VAL A 192 -19.91 2.78 -8.33
C VAL A 192 -18.52 3.19 -8.82
N PRO A 193 -18.37 4.39 -9.42
CA PRO A 193 -17.06 4.87 -9.85
C PRO A 193 -16.20 5.21 -8.64
N VAL A 194 -15.02 4.59 -8.55
CA VAL A 194 -14.01 4.94 -7.55
C VAL A 194 -13.15 6.10 -8.10
N PRO A 195 -12.94 7.20 -7.34
CA PRO A 195 -12.14 8.33 -7.80
C PRO A 195 -10.69 7.92 -8.13
N ASP A 196 -10.12 8.44 -9.23
CA ASP A 196 -8.71 8.21 -9.55
C ASP A 196 -7.80 8.85 -8.50
N ARG A 197 -7.11 8.00 -7.73
CA ARG A 197 -6.12 8.40 -6.71
C ARG A 197 -4.68 8.07 -7.11
N ARG A 198 -4.41 7.74 -8.37
CA ARG A 198 -3.08 7.34 -8.85
C ARG A 198 -2.01 8.40 -8.62
N ARG A 199 -2.30 9.65 -8.96
CA ARG A 199 -1.35 10.77 -8.74
C ARG A 199 -1.06 10.96 -7.26
N ALA A 200 -2.09 10.95 -6.42
CA ALA A 200 -1.96 11.07 -4.97
C ALA A 200 -1.11 9.94 -4.39
N PHE A 201 -1.39 8.69 -4.78
CA PHE A 201 -0.63 7.53 -4.32
C PHE A 201 0.83 7.57 -4.78
N HIS A 202 1.11 8.01 -6.02
CA HIS A 202 2.48 8.16 -6.49
C HIS A 202 3.26 9.18 -5.65
N HIS A 203 2.64 10.32 -5.32
CA HIS A 203 3.26 11.30 -4.41
C HIS A 203 3.54 10.70 -3.03
N ILE A 204 2.59 9.97 -2.45
CA ILE A 204 2.77 9.28 -1.17
C ILE A 204 3.98 8.35 -1.23
N VAL A 205 4.05 7.48 -2.24
CA VAL A 205 5.14 6.51 -2.40
C VAL A 205 6.49 7.20 -2.54
N CYS A 206 6.58 8.26 -3.37
CA CYS A 206 7.80 9.03 -3.53
C CYS A 206 8.25 9.67 -2.20
N GLN A 207 7.35 10.37 -1.51
CA GLN A 207 7.63 11.00 -0.21
C GLN A 207 8.06 9.95 0.83
N TYR A 208 7.35 8.82 0.89
CA TYR A 208 7.64 7.74 1.81
C TYR A 208 9.02 7.15 1.57
N ARG A 209 9.38 6.85 0.31
CA ARG A 209 10.69 6.30 -0.07
C ARG A 209 11.83 7.24 0.31
N ILE A 210 11.71 8.51 -0.03
CA ILE A 210 12.72 9.52 0.30
C ILE A 210 12.88 9.62 1.82
N THR A 211 11.78 9.71 2.56
CA THR A 211 11.82 9.80 4.02
C THR A 211 12.39 8.52 4.65
N LEU A 212 12.09 7.36 4.09
CA LEU A 212 12.63 6.08 4.55
C LEU A 212 14.15 5.99 4.31
N MET A 213 14.64 6.47 3.16
CA MET A 213 16.09 6.56 2.89
C MET A 213 16.78 7.50 3.88
N MET A 214 16.21 8.68 4.13
CA MET A 214 16.74 9.63 5.13
C MET A 214 16.77 9.03 6.54
N LYS A 215 15.71 8.31 6.92
CA LYS A 215 15.63 7.59 8.19
C LYS A 215 16.74 6.53 8.30
N HIS A 216 16.93 5.71 7.26
CA HIS A 216 17.97 4.68 7.25
C HIS A 216 19.39 5.25 7.26
N ALA A 217 19.61 6.41 6.64
CA ALA A 217 20.88 7.14 6.70
C ALA A 217 21.10 7.90 8.02
N GLY A 218 20.23 7.74 9.01
CA GLY A 218 20.40 8.36 10.33
C GLY A 218 20.18 9.87 10.38
N ARG A 219 19.64 10.49 9.31
CA ARG A 219 19.49 11.96 9.21
C ARG A 219 18.51 12.57 10.19
N GLY A 220 17.72 11.75 10.89
CA GLY A 220 16.91 12.21 12.03
C GLY A 220 17.73 12.57 13.28
N HIS A 221 18.97 12.08 13.38
CA HIS A 221 19.89 12.33 14.51
C HIS A 221 21.03 13.28 14.15
N ASP A 222 21.18 13.61 12.87
CA ASP A 222 22.15 14.59 12.39
C ASP A 222 21.64 16.02 12.67
N PRO A 223 22.42 16.89 13.35
CA PRO A 223 22.04 18.28 13.62
C PRO A 223 21.71 19.09 12.35
N SER A 224 22.32 18.76 11.22
CA SER A 224 22.06 19.38 9.91
C SER A 224 20.76 18.85 9.25
N GLY A 225 20.21 17.75 9.78
CA GLY A 225 18.98 17.14 9.32
C GLY A 225 19.01 16.72 7.84
N VAL A 226 17.85 16.80 7.19
CA VAL A 226 17.71 16.48 5.76
C VAL A 226 18.50 17.44 4.87
N HIS A 227 18.63 18.71 5.27
CA HIS A 227 19.29 19.74 4.46
C HIS A 227 20.80 19.56 4.35
N GLY A 228 21.44 18.89 5.31
CA GLY A 228 22.87 18.56 5.24
C GLY A 228 23.20 17.32 4.40
N THR A 229 22.21 16.69 3.76
CA THR A 229 22.45 15.51 2.92
C THR A 229 22.94 15.93 1.53
N ALA A 230 24.22 15.68 1.23
CA ALA A 230 24.81 15.97 -0.06
C ALA A 230 24.39 14.95 -1.15
N GLN A 231 24.60 15.33 -2.41
CA GLN A 231 24.30 14.48 -3.55
C GLN A 231 25.09 13.18 -3.48
N GLY A 232 24.40 12.04 -3.58
CA GLY A 232 25.01 10.72 -3.53
C GLY A 232 25.19 10.13 -2.13
N GLU A 233 25.00 10.89 -1.05
CA GLU A 233 25.22 10.39 0.32
C GLU A 233 24.20 9.34 0.78
N LEU A 234 23.05 9.24 0.10
CA LEU A 234 22.06 8.18 0.33
C LEU A 234 22.23 6.99 -0.59
N ALA A 235 23.20 7.03 -1.53
CA ALA A 235 23.43 5.94 -2.45
C ALA A 235 24.05 4.75 -1.70
N LEU A 236 23.49 3.56 -1.93
CA LEU A 236 24.08 2.33 -1.43
C LEU A 236 25.11 1.82 -2.44
N TRP A 237 26.22 1.32 -1.92
CA TRP A 237 27.21 0.61 -2.72
C TRP A 237 26.58 -0.66 -3.28
N CYS A 238 26.44 -0.73 -4.60
CA CYS A 238 25.97 -1.93 -5.25
C CYS A 238 27.15 -2.89 -5.46
N HIS A 239 27.16 -4.01 -4.73
CA HIS A 239 28.22 -5.04 -4.86
C HIS A 239 28.30 -5.69 -6.24
N ALA A 240 27.21 -5.63 -7.02
CA ALA A 240 27.19 -6.11 -8.39
C ALA A 240 27.64 -5.05 -9.41
N CYS A 241 27.66 -3.76 -9.04
CA CYS A 241 28.17 -2.73 -9.94
C CYS A 241 29.69 -2.85 -10.07
N PRO A 242 30.25 -2.62 -11.27
CA PRO A 242 31.68 -2.74 -11.52
C PRO A 242 32.43 -1.63 -10.77
N GLN A 243 33.41 -2.05 -9.97
CA GLN A 243 34.23 -1.21 -9.10
C GLN A 243 35.70 -1.60 -9.26
N ALA A 244 36.47 -0.67 -9.83
CA ALA A 244 37.91 -0.84 -10.02
C ALA A 244 38.60 -1.11 -8.67
N GLY A 245 39.45 -2.12 -8.61
CA GLY A 245 40.17 -2.52 -7.40
C GLY A 245 39.32 -3.22 -6.33
N ILE A 246 38.05 -3.51 -6.59
CA ILE A 246 37.17 -4.25 -5.67
C ILE A 246 36.68 -5.54 -6.32
N ASN A 247 35.91 -5.43 -7.41
CA ASN A 247 35.29 -6.58 -8.08
C ASN A 247 35.55 -6.60 -9.61
N LEU A 248 36.41 -5.70 -10.09
CA LEU A 248 36.97 -5.74 -11.44
C LEU A 248 38.39 -6.31 -11.39
N PRO A 249 38.78 -7.15 -12.37
CA PRO A 249 40.15 -7.62 -12.49
C PRO A 249 41.12 -6.47 -12.81
N ASP A 250 42.38 -6.64 -12.45
CA ASP A 250 43.41 -5.67 -12.80
C ASP A 250 43.56 -5.54 -14.33
N GLY A 251 43.77 -4.32 -14.81
CA GLY A 251 43.83 -4.03 -16.25
C GLY A 251 42.51 -4.20 -17.00
N TRP A 252 41.36 -4.23 -16.30
CA TRP A 252 40.01 -4.36 -16.89
C TRP A 252 39.71 -3.37 -18.01
N ASP A 253 40.37 -2.22 -18.03
CA ASP A 253 40.26 -1.12 -18.98
C ASP A 253 41.06 -1.37 -20.27
N ASN A 254 42.10 -2.21 -20.22
CA ASN A 254 43.03 -2.47 -21.34
C ASN A 254 42.96 -3.92 -21.88
N ILE A 255 41.89 -4.66 -21.59
CA ILE A 255 41.75 -6.06 -21.99
C ILE A 255 41.45 -6.20 -23.50
N ASN A 256 42.20 -7.06 -24.19
CA ASN A 256 41.88 -7.55 -25.53
C ASN A 256 40.83 -8.67 -25.45
N TRP A 257 39.61 -8.38 -25.95
CA TRP A 257 38.45 -9.26 -25.89
C TRP A 257 38.67 -10.64 -26.53
N ASP A 258 39.32 -10.67 -27.69
CA ASP A 258 39.48 -11.90 -28.49
C ASP A 258 40.48 -12.88 -27.87
N ALA A 259 41.38 -12.37 -27.01
CA ALA A 259 42.42 -13.14 -26.34
C ALA A 259 41.97 -13.69 -24.96
N MET A 260 40.76 -13.38 -24.50
CA MET A 260 40.31 -13.68 -23.15
C MET A 260 39.71 -15.09 -23.05
N PRO A 261 39.96 -15.84 -21.96
CA PRO A 261 39.27 -17.08 -21.65
C PRO A 261 37.74 -16.89 -21.61
N GLU A 262 36.98 -17.85 -22.14
CA GLU A 262 35.53 -17.75 -22.38
C GLU A 262 34.72 -17.52 -21.09
N ASP A 263 35.20 -18.06 -19.97
CA ASP A 263 34.62 -17.92 -18.62
C ASP A 263 34.71 -16.48 -18.07
N LEU A 264 35.70 -15.69 -18.51
CA LEU A 264 35.89 -14.31 -18.06
C LEU A 264 35.21 -13.28 -18.97
N ARG A 265 34.87 -13.63 -20.22
CA ARG A 265 34.17 -12.73 -21.17
C ARG A 265 32.78 -12.32 -20.68
N CYS A 266 32.09 -13.20 -19.95
CA CYS A 266 30.76 -12.95 -19.41
C CYS A 266 30.74 -11.81 -18.37
N VAL A 267 31.85 -11.63 -17.63
CA VAL A 267 31.99 -10.58 -16.63
C VAL A 267 32.17 -9.23 -17.34
N SER A 268 33.07 -9.12 -18.31
CA SER A 268 33.31 -7.86 -19.04
C SER A 268 32.15 -7.46 -19.97
N PHE A 269 31.41 -8.41 -20.57
CA PHE A 269 30.23 -8.16 -21.42
C PHE A 269 29.11 -7.43 -20.65
N PHE A 270 28.86 -7.85 -19.41
CA PHE A 270 27.80 -7.27 -18.58
C PHE A 270 28.11 -5.83 -18.14
N PHE A 271 29.40 -5.44 -18.14
CA PHE A 271 29.86 -4.21 -17.49
C PHE A 271 30.36 -3.12 -18.42
N ARG A 272 30.80 -3.42 -19.66
CA ARG A 272 31.19 -2.37 -20.63
C ARG A 272 30.03 -1.73 -21.39
N GLY A 273 28.85 -2.37 -21.42
CA GLY A 273 27.74 -1.93 -22.25
C GLY A 273 28.07 -2.12 -23.74
N GLY A 274 27.21 -2.84 -24.47
CA GLY A 274 27.46 -3.14 -25.89
C GLY A 274 27.43 -1.88 -26.75
N GLU A 275 28.57 -1.24 -26.94
CA GLU A 275 28.81 -0.38 -28.09
C GLU A 275 29.31 -1.26 -29.24
N GLY A 276 28.38 -1.59 -30.15
CA GLY A 276 28.72 -2.18 -31.44
C GLY A 276 28.45 -3.67 -31.57
N LEU A 277 27.59 -4.00 -32.54
CA LEU A 277 27.37 -5.30 -33.19
C LEU A 277 26.38 -6.28 -32.51
N GLN A 278 25.21 -6.36 -33.14
CA GLN A 278 24.24 -7.47 -33.13
C GLN A 278 23.59 -7.84 -31.79
N PHE A 279 22.93 -6.87 -31.18
CA PHE A 279 22.11 -7.07 -29.97
C PHE A 279 20.83 -7.92 -30.19
N TRP A 280 20.32 -8.07 -31.41
CA TRP A 280 18.99 -8.66 -31.63
C TRP A 280 18.94 -10.18 -31.87
N SER A 281 20.02 -10.81 -32.33
CA SER A 281 20.01 -12.24 -32.69
C SER A 281 20.28 -13.19 -31.51
N LEU A 282 20.97 -12.74 -30.47
CA LEU A 282 21.29 -13.55 -29.28
C LEU A 282 20.25 -13.44 -28.14
N LEU A 283 19.40 -12.42 -28.17
CA LEU A 283 18.34 -12.22 -27.17
C LEU A 283 17.12 -13.15 -27.33
N GLN A 284 17.04 -13.93 -28.41
CA GLN A 284 16.01 -14.97 -28.53
C GLN A 284 16.32 -16.23 -27.70
N ALA A 285 17.55 -16.39 -27.17
CA ALA A 285 17.95 -17.60 -26.45
C ALA A 285 18.00 -17.47 -24.92
N SER A 286 17.92 -16.27 -24.33
CA SER A 286 17.96 -16.11 -22.86
C SER A 286 16.86 -15.19 -22.33
N ARG A 287 15.72 -15.81 -21.96
CA ARG A 287 14.64 -15.18 -21.20
C ARG A 287 15.04 -14.91 -19.75
N TYR A 288 16.06 -14.10 -19.45
CA TYR A 288 16.29 -13.63 -18.09
C TYR A 288 17.08 -12.31 -18.02
N LYS A 289 16.50 -11.37 -17.24
CA LYS A 289 17.15 -10.58 -16.17
C LYS A 289 17.63 -9.13 -16.43
N TYR A 290 17.19 -8.30 -15.46
CA TYR A 290 17.66 -7.01 -14.94
C TYR A 290 17.74 -5.78 -15.86
N PHE A 291 16.61 -5.07 -15.96
CA PHE A 291 16.59 -3.65 -16.27
C PHE A 291 16.84 -2.83 -14.99
N PHE A 292 18.06 -2.32 -14.82
CA PHE A 292 18.32 -1.02 -14.20
C PHE A 292 19.02 -0.18 -15.27
N SER A 293 18.21 0.55 -16.05
CA SER A 293 18.73 1.54 -16.96
C SER A 293 18.98 2.83 -16.18
N SER A 294 20.22 3.02 -15.74
CA SER A 294 20.78 4.34 -15.46
C SER A 294 21.24 4.95 -16.79
N HIS A 295 20.31 5.51 -17.56
CA HIS A 295 20.72 6.34 -18.69
C HIS A 295 21.19 7.70 -18.19
N ARG A 296 22.49 7.89 -18.37
CA ARG A 296 23.30 9.10 -18.33
C ARG A 296 22.51 10.40 -18.56
N ILE A 297 22.58 11.32 -17.60
CA ILE A 297 22.53 12.75 -17.89
C ILE A 297 23.84 13.07 -18.62
N ALA A 298 23.78 13.22 -19.93
CA ALA A 298 24.84 13.86 -20.69
C ALA A 298 24.73 15.38 -20.46
N ILE A 299 25.61 15.94 -19.62
CA ILE A 299 25.95 17.36 -19.72
C ILE A 299 27.08 17.42 -20.75
N PHE A 300 26.74 17.73 -22.00
CA PHE A 300 27.74 18.26 -22.93
C PHE A 300 28.19 19.62 -22.40
N GLY A 301 29.48 19.75 -22.11
CA GLY A 301 30.11 21.04 -21.90
C GLY A 301 30.16 21.84 -23.20
N SER A 302 29.84 23.12 -23.11
CA SER A 302 30.46 24.19 -23.90
C SER A 302 29.95 25.56 -23.42
N LEU A 303 30.70 26.14 -22.48
CA LEU A 303 31.32 27.48 -22.50
C LEU A 303 31.87 27.79 -21.11
#